data_AF-A0AAU1U2I0-F1
#
_entry.id   AF-A0AAU1U2I0-F1
#
_cell.length_a   1.000
_cell.length_b   1.000
_cell.length_c   1.000
_cell.angle_alpha   90.00
_cell.angle_beta   90.00
_cell.angle_gamma   90.00
#
_symmetry.space_group_name_H-M   'P 1'
#
loop_
_entity.id
_entity.type
_entity.pdbx_description
1 polymer ?
#
loop_
_entity_poly.entity_id
_entity_poly.type
_entity_poly.pdbx_seq_one_letter_code
_entity_poly.pdbx_strand_id
1 'polypeptide(L)'
;MGRTRKYVLLRLDEMLARGQGVTYDHPLITVEHVLPQNPRIDSRWAALFDEDERAEWTHRLDNLVLLNRSKNSAAQNYDFAVKKAKYFTGRGGVVPFALTSQVLQHAEWVPAVLSARQKQLVELLADEWDL
;
A
#
# COMPACT_ATOMS: atom_id res chain seq x y z
N MET A 1 18.49 0.10 -2.20
CA MET A 1 17.41 1.13 -2.06
C MET A 1 16.12 0.66 -1.35
N GLY A 2 15.83 -0.64 -1.17
CA GLY A 2 14.54 -1.08 -0.61
C GLY A 2 14.33 -1.04 0.92
N ARG A 3 15.40 -0.88 1.73
CA ARG A 3 15.30 -0.93 3.21
C ARG A 3 14.65 0.32 3.80
N THR A 4 15.00 1.52 3.33
CA THR A 4 14.56 2.79 3.93
C THR A 4 13.04 2.98 3.87
N ARG A 5 12.43 2.75 2.69
CA ARG A 5 10.96 2.86 2.53
C ARG A 5 10.18 1.92 3.45
N LYS A 6 10.69 0.71 3.70
CA LYS A 6 10.04 -0.25 4.60
C LYS A 6 9.96 0.29 6.03
N TYR A 7 11.00 0.96 6.52
CA TYR A 7 10.99 1.52 7.88
C TYR A 7 10.01 2.68 8.01
N VAL A 8 9.91 3.56 7.02
CA VAL A 8 8.91 4.63 7.00
C VAL A 8 7.49 4.05 7.04
N LEU A 9 7.21 3.03 6.22
CA LEU A 9 5.90 2.36 6.20
C LEU A 9 5.59 1.64 7.51
N LEU A 10 6.59 1.01 8.15
CA LEU A 10 6.42 0.39 9.47
C LEU A 10 6.10 1.44 10.55
N ARG A 11 6.77 2.59 10.52
CA ARG A 11 6.47 3.68 11.47
C ARG A 11 5.07 4.24 11.25
N LEU A 12 4.68 4.50 10.01
CA LEU A 12 3.31 4.89 9.67
C LEU A 12 2.27 3.88 10.17
N ASP A 13 2.51 2.59 9.94
CA ASP A 13 1.60 1.54 10.36
C ASP A 13 1.44 1.51 11.89
N GLU A 14 2.53 1.64 12.64
CA GLU A 14 2.53 1.72 14.10
C GLU A 14 1.71 2.92 14.61
N MET A 15 1.89 4.08 13.99
CA MET A 15 1.14 5.30 14.32
C MET A 15 -0.35 5.14 14.05
N LEU A 16 -0.70 4.58 12.88
CA LEU A 16 -2.08 4.29 12.51
C LEU A 16 -2.74 3.24 13.41
N ALA A 17 -1.95 2.26 13.89
CA ALA A 17 -2.38 1.26 14.86
C ALA A 17 -2.47 1.83 16.30
N ARG A 18 -2.17 3.12 16.51
CA ARG A 18 -2.16 3.80 17.82
C ARG A 18 -1.33 3.07 18.88
N GLY A 19 -0.23 2.45 18.46
CA GLY A 19 0.65 1.73 19.38
C GLY A 19 0.04 0.49 20.04
N GLN A 20 -1.07 -0.06 19.52
CA GLN A 20 -1.45 -1.44 19.87
C GLN A 20 -0.30 -2.32 19.42
N GLY A 21 0.50 -2.84 20.37
CA GLY A 21 1.79 -3.48 20.16
C GLY A 21 1.73 -4.74 19.30
N VAL A 22 1.50 -4.58 18.00
CA VAL A 22 1.57 -5.67 17.03
C VAL A 22 3.05 -5.93 16.77
N THR A 23 3.59 -6.92 17.48
CA THR A 23 4.94 -7.43 17.21
C THR A 23 4.91 -8.17 15.89
N TYR A 24 5.33 -7.53 14.82
CA TYR A 24 5.42 -8.17 13.51
C TYR A 24 6.73 -8.96 13.39
N ASP A 25 6.64 -10.21 12.95
CA ASP A 25 7.83 -10.96 12.54
C ASP A 25 8.39 -10.35 11.24
N HIS A 26 9.34 -9.42 11.40
CA HIS A 26 9.93 -8.60 10.34
C HIS A 26 10.55 -9.32 9.13
N PRO A 27 11.05 -10.58 9.19
CA PRO A 27 11.66 -11.27 8.05
C PRO A 27 10.68 -11.50 6.89
N LEU A 28 9.37 -11.53 7.17
CA LEU A 28 8.35 -11.86 6.17
C LEU A 28 7.61 -10.65 5.60
N ILE A 29 7.86 -9.45 6.15
CA ILE A 29 7.19 -8.21 5.71
C ILE A 29 7.88 -7.66 4.47
N THR A 30 7.07 -7.37 3.46
CA THR A 30 7.44 -6.82 2.16
C THR A 30 6.63 -5.56 1.87
N VAL A 31 7.13 -4.73 0.95
CA VAL A 31 6.41 -3.58 0.43
C VAL A 31 5.68 -4.00 -0.84
N GLU A 32 4.39 -3.72 -0.90
CA GLU A 32 3.53 -3.92 -2.06
C GLU A 32 3.18 -2.58 -2.70
N HIS A 33 3.09 -2.58 -4.03
CA HIS A 33 2.56 -1.45 -4.79
C HIS A 33 1.13 -1.78 -5.18
N VAL A 34 0.16 -0.99 -4.72
CA VAL A 34 -1.25 -1.26 -5.02
C VAL A 34 -1.50 -1.07 -6.53
N LEU A 35 -1.21 0.12 -7.08
CA LEU A 35 -0.96 0.36 -8.50
C LEU A 35 0.36 -0.34 -8.88
N PRO A 36 0.34 -1.37 -9.75
CA PRO A 36 1.54 -2.11 -10.12
C PRO A 36 2.56 -1.25 -10.85
N GLN A 37 3.85 -1.58 -10.72
CA GLN A 37 4.93 -0.94 -11.49
C GLN A 37 4.82 -1.24 -13.00
N ASN A 38 4.36 -2.44 -13.34
CA ASN A 38 4.19 -2.89 -14.72
C ASN A 38 2.77 -3.48 -14.87
N PRO A 39 1.72 -2.65 -14.88
CA PRO A 39 0.36 -3.12 -15.10
C PRO A 39 0.24 -3.68 -16.52
N ARG A 40 -0.67 -4.62 -16.74
CA ARG A 40 -0.92 -5.11 -18.10
C ARG A 40 -1.58 -4.01 -18.93
N ILE A 41 -1.29 -3.95 -20.22
CA ILE A 41 -1.86 -2.93 -21.12
C ILE A 41 -3.39 -3.04 -21.24
N ASP A 42 -3.93 -4.24 -21.06
CA ASP A 42 -5.36 -4.56 -21.06
C ASP A 42 -6.02 -4.46 -19.67
N SER A 43 -5.29 -3.98 -18.66
CA SER A 43 -5.79 -3.89 -17.28
C SER A 43 -6.59 -2.62 -17.02
N ARG A 44 -7.40 -2.63 -15.97
CA ARG A 44 -8.18 -1.46 -15.55
C ARG A 44 -7.28 -0.29 -15.14
N TRP A 45 -6.03 -0.58 -14.74
CA TRP A 45 -5.02 0.43 -14.45
C TRP A 45 -4.71 1.34 -15.64
N ALA A 46 -4.61 0.80 -16.86
CA ALA A 46 -4.33 1.58 -18.07
C ALA A 46 -5.50 2.48 -18.49
N ALA A 47 -6.70 2.21 -17.99
CA ALA A 47 -7.88 3.05 -18.21
C ALA A 47 -8.05 4.15 -17.13
N LEU A 48 -7.47 3.94 -15.95
CA LEU A 48 -7.61 4.85 -14.80
C LEU A 48 -6.42 5.82 -14.64
N PHE A 49 -5.28 5.51 -15.26
CA PHE A 49 -4.06 6.29 -15.19
C PHE A 49 -3.47 6.42 -16.58
N ASP A 50 -3.16 7.65 -16.98
CA ASP A 50 -2.27 7.86 -18.10
C ASP A 50 -0.80 7.53 -17.73
N GLU A 51 0.12 7.68 -18.68
CA GLU A 51 1.53 7.34 -18.47
C GLU A 51 2.22 8.27 -17.46
N ASP A 52 1.89 9.56 -17.47
CA ASP A 52 2.48 10.57 -16.60
C ASP A 52 1.98 10.40 -15.16
N GLU A 53 0.66 10.22 -14.99
CA GLU A 53 0.04 9.90 -13.70
C GLU A 53 0.60 8.59 -13.14
N ARG A 54 0.74 7.56 -13.97
CA ARG A 54 1.31 6.28 -13.51
C ARG A 54 2.75 6.48 -13.03
N ALA A 55 3.57 7.22 -13.77
CA ALA A 55 4.95 7.52 -13.37
C ALA A 55 5.00 8.33 -12.06
N GLU A 56 4.08 9.28 -11.89
CA GLU A 56 3.98 10.10 -10.68
C GLU A 56 3.62 9.27 -9.45
N TRP A 57 2.59 8.43 -9.54
CA TRP A 57 1.98 7.80 -8.38
C TRP A 57 2.58 6.45 -7.98
N THR A 58 3.19 5.71 -8.92
CA THR A 58 3.62 4.32 -8.70
C THR A 58 4.50 4.18 -7.45
N HIS A 59 5.47 5.07 -7.24
CA HIS A 59 6.45 4.94 -6.15
C HIS A 59 6.16 5.82 -4.92
N ARG A 60 5.05 6.54 -4.91
CA ARG A 60 4.68 7.44 -3.82
C ARG A 60 4.08 6.72 -2.63
N LEU A 61 4.13 7.39 -1.49
CA LEU A 61 3.77 6.83 -0.18
C LEU A 61 2.31 6.35 -0.14
N ASP A 62 1.41 7.07 -0.82
CA ASP A 62 0.00 6.69 -0.95
C ASP A 62 -0.21 5.29 -1.54
N ASN A 63 0.65 4.89 -2.48
CA ASN A 63 0.53 3.66 -3.24
C ASN A 63 1.26 2.46 -2.60
N LEU A 64 2.03 2.70 -1.56
CA LEU A 64 2.83 1.68 -0.89
C LEU A 64 2.12 1.16 0.36
N VAL A 65 2.08 -0.17 0.48
CA VAL A 65 1.51 -0.85 1.65
C VAL A 65 2.39 -1.99 2.14
N LEU A 66 2.11 -2.48 3.34
CA LEU A 66 2.81 -3.60 3.95
C LEU A 66 2.04 -4.91 3.69
N LEU A 67 2.74 -5.94 3.23
CA LEU A 67 2.20 -7.29 3.09
C LEU A 67 3.24 -8.32 3.51
N ASN A 68 2.79 -9.49 3.93
CA ASN A 68 3.70 -10.63 4.01
C ASN A 68 4.07 -11.13 2.60
N ARG A 69 5.20 -11.83 2.48
CA ARG A 69 5.72 -12.31 1.19
C ARG A 69 4.73 -13.17 0.40
N SER A 70 3.98 -14.05 1.08
CA SER A 70 2.99 -14.94 0.45
C SER A 70 1.86 -14.15 -0.19
N LYS A 71 1.30 -13.18 0.55
CA LYS A 71 0.22 -12.30 0.09
C LYS A 71 0.66 -11.37 -1.03
N ASN A 72 1.86 -10.80 -0.92
CA ASN A 72 2.44 -9.96 -1.97
C ASN A 72 2.63 -10.77 -3.26
N SER A 73 3.20 -11.97 -3.16
CA SER A 73 3.34 -12.88 -4.31
C SER A 73 2.01 -13.30 -4.91
N ALA A 74 0.93 -13.35 -4.13
CA ALA A 74 -0.40 -13.65 -4.65
C ALA A 74 -1.02 -12.42 -5.35
N ALA A 75 -0.76 -11.20 -4.87
CA ALA A 75 -1.36 -9.96 -5.37
C ALA A 75 -0.84 -9.53 -6.75
N GLN A 76 0.43 -9.79 -7.06
CA GLN A 76 1.06 -9.58 -8.38
C GLN A 76 0.64 -8.25 -9.06
N ASN A 77 0.44 -8.26 -10.38
CA ASN A 77 -0.01 -7.12 -11.18
C ASN A 77 -1.52 -7.19 -11.47
N TYR A 78 -2.29 -7.85 -10.60
CA TYR A 78 -3.74 -7.94 -10.78
C TYR A 78 -4.42 -6.57 -10.62
N ASP A 79 -5.65 -6.46 -11.12
CA ASP A 79 -6.50 -5.29 -10.89
C ASP A 79 -6.83 -5.10 -9.41
N PHE A 80 -7.17 -3.86 -9.05
CA PHE A 80 -7.41 -3.45 -7.67
C PHE A 80 -8.41 -4.35 -6.93
N ALA A 81 -9.53 -4.69 -7.56
CA ALA A 81 -10.55 -5.55 -6.94
C ALA A 81 -10.01 -6.92 -6.55
N VAL A 82 -9.18 -7.53 -7.40
CA VAL A 82 -8.53 -8.81 -7.14
C VAL A 82 -7.46 -8.67 -6.04
N LYS A 83 -6.68 -7.59 -6.07
CA LYS A 83 -5.71 -7.29 -5.01
C LYS A 83 -6.39 -7.15 -3.64
N LYS A 84 -7.46 -6.35 -3.54
CA LYS A 84 -8.27 -6.21 -2.32
C LYS A 84 -8.75 -7.56 -1.78
N ALA A 85 -9.30 -8.41 -2.66
CA ALA A 85 -9.76 -9.73 -2.26
C ALA A 85 -8.61 -10.57 -1.67
N LYS A 86 -7.40 -10.52 -2.26
CA LYS A 86 -6.21 -11.24 -1.76
C LYS A 86 -5.64 -10.67 -0.48
N TYR A 87 -5.79 -9.37 -0.23
CA TYR A 87 -5.41 -8.76 1.05
C TYR A 87 -6.28 -9.34 2.19
N PHE A 88 -7.58 -9.51 1.97
CA PHE A 88 -8.48 -10.12 2.95
C PHE A 88 -8.43 -11.65 3.02
N THR A 89 -8.28 -12.32 1.88
CA THR A 89 -8.51 -13.77 1.75
C THR A 89 -7.25 -14.55 1.37
N GLY A 90 -7.12 -15.79 1.84
CA GLY A 90 -6.02 -16.69 1.43
C GLY A 90 -5.31 -17.39 2.59
N ARG A 91 -4.36 -18.30 2.25
CA ARG A 91 -3.52 -19.01 3.22
C ARG A 91 -2.67 -18.00 3.99
N GLY A 92 -2.97 -17.81 5.28
CA GLY A 92 -2.30 -16.81 6.14
C GLY A 92 -3.21 -15.74 6.74
N GLY A 93 -4.54 -15.82 6.52
CA GLY A 93 -5.51 -14.95 7.19
C GLY A 93 -5.59 -13.52 6.63
N VAL A 94 -6.22 -12.62 7.39
CA VAL A 94 -6.37 -11.19 7.09
C VAL A 94 -5.03 -10.49 7.32
N VAL A 95 -4.69 -9.51 6.46
CA VAL A 95 -3.48 -8.70 6.64
C VAL A 95 -3.61 -7.86 7.92
N PRO A 96 -2.64 -7.94 8.86
CA PRO A 96 -2.74 -7.27 10.16
C PRO A 96 -2.30 -5.80 10.16
N PHE A 97 -1.81 -5.28 9.02
CA PHE A 97 -1.30 -3.91 8.92
C PHE A 97 -2.46 -2.90 8.82
N ALA A 98 -2.47 -1.92 9.72
CA ALA A 98 -3.41 -0.80 9.69
C ALA A 98 -3.30 0.00 8.39
N LEU A 99 -2.07 0.23 7.91
CA LEU A 99 -1.80 0.94 6.66
C LEU A 99 -2.46 0.25 5.45
N THR A 100 -2.39 -1.08 5.40
CA THR A 100 -3.00 -1.89 4.34
C THR A 100 -4.51 -1.99 4.50
N SER A 101 -5.00 -2.01 5.73
CA SER A 101 -6.44 -2.04 6.02
C SER A 101 -7.18 -0.80 5.51
N GLN A 102 -6.53 0.37 5.48
CA GLN A 102 -7.11 1.57 4.88
C GLN A 102 -7.39 1.42 3.38
N VAL A 103 -6.52 0.73 2.64
CA VAL A 103 -6.74 0.45 1.20
C VAL A 103 -8.04 -0.31 0.97
N LEU A 104 -8.45 -1.11 1.94
CA LEU A 104 -9.65 -1.92 1.85
C LEU A 104 -10.94 -1.09 1.89
N GLN A 105 -10.87 0.15 2.41
CA GLN A 105 -11.98 1.09 2.52
C GLN A 105 -12.32 1.77 1.19
N HIS A 106 -11.44 1.72 0.19
CA HIS A 106 -11.65 2.36 -1.10
C HIS A 106 -12.25 1.38 -2.11
N ALA A 107 -13.31 1.79 -2.83
CA ALA A 107 -13.92 0.96 -3.87
C ALA A 107 -13.03 0.86 -5.11
N GLU A 108 -12.42 1.97 -5.50
CA GLU A 108 -11.49 2.08 -6.63
C GLU A 108 -10.20 2.77 -6.20
N TRP A 109 -9.13 2.55 -6.96
CA TRP A 109 -7.80 3.10 -6.71
C TRP A 109 -7.45 4.04 -7.86
N VAL A 110 -7.78 5.32 -7.67
CA VAL A 110 -7.75 6.37 -8.71
C VAL A 110 -6.93 7.57 -8.22
N PRO A 111 -6.44 8.45 -9.11
CA PRO A 111 -5.57 9.58 -8.73
C PRO A 111 -6.11 10.44 -7.57
N ALA A 112 -7.42 10.69 -7.53
CA ALA A 112 -8.04 11.46 -6.45
C ALA A 112 -7.89 10.79 -5.06
N VAL A 113 -7.97 9.45 -5.01
CA VAL A 113 -7.74 8.67 -3.78
C VAL A 113 -6.26 8.73 -3.38
N LEU A 114 -5.36 8.61 -4.35
CA LEU A 114 -3.91 8.67 -4.13
C LEU A 114 -3.48 10.02 -3.58
N SER A 115 -3.95 11.11 -4.19
CA SER A 115 -3.65 12.47 -3.76
C SER A 115 -4.13 12.74 -2.33
N ALA A 116 -5.38 12.39 -2.00
CA ALA A 116 -5.92 12.57 -0.67
C ALA A 116 -5.14 11.75 0.38
N ARG A 117 -4.84 10.50 0.06
CA ARG A 117 -4.08 9.60 0.93
C ARG A 117 -2.62 10.07 1.11
N GLN A 118 -1.98 10.54 0.04
CA GLN A 118 -0.61 11.07 0.08
C GLN A 118 -0.53 12.23 1.07
N LYS A 119 -1.48 13.18 0.97
CA LYS A 119 -1.57 14.32 1.87
C LYS A 119 -1.71 13.86 3.33
N GLN A 120 -2.65 12.97 3.61
CA GLN A 120 -2.89 12.45 4.97
C GLN A 120 -1.66 11.75 5.57
N LEU A 121 -0.99 10.89 4.78
CA LEU A 121 0.18 10.14 5.28
C LEU A 121 1.40 11.05 5.48
N VAL A 122 1.57 12.07 4.63
CA VAL A 122 2.64 13.06 4.79
C VAL A 122 2.39 13.97 5.99
N GLU A 123 1.17 14.47 6.17
CA GLU A 123 0.78 15.27 7.34
C GLU A 123 1.02 14.47 8.63
N LEU A 124 0.60 13.21 8.66
CA LEU A 124 0.82 12.34 9.81
C LEU A 124 2.32 12.18 10.15
N LEU A 125 3.18 12.00 9.14
CA LEU A 125 4.63 11.91 9.35
C LEU A 125 5.25 13.24 9.79
N ALA A 126 4.78 14.36 9.23
CA ALA A 126 5.26 15.69 9.59
C ALA A 126 4.93 16.02 11.05
N ASP A 127 3.69 15.75 11.48
CA ASP A 127 3.24 15.95 12.86
C ASP A 127 4.06 15.11 13.85
N GLU A 128 4.38 13.87 13.51
CA GLU A 128 5.16 12.96 14.37
C GLU A 128 6.64 13.32 14.46
N TRP A 129 7.20 13.89 13.40
CA TRP A 129 8.61 14.25 13.33
C TRP A 129 8.87 15.73 13.63
N ASP A 130 7.83 16.50 13.97
CA ASP A 130 7.91 17.92 14.30
C ASP A 130 8.58 18.74 13.16
N LEU A 131 8.08 18.55 11.93
CA LEU A 131 8.61 19.15 10.69
C LEU A 131 7.76 20.30 10.13
#